data_AF-A0A7T5JG72-F1
#
_entry.id   AF-A0A7T5JG72-F1
#
_cell.length_a   1.000
_cell.length_b   1.000
_cell.length_c   1.000
_cell.angle_alpha   90.00
_cell.angle_beta   90.00
_cell.angle_gamma   90.00
#
_symmetry.space_group_name_H-M   'P 1'
#
loop_
_entity.id
_entity.type
_entity.pdbx_description
1 polymer ?
#
loop_
_entity_poly.entity_id
_entity_poly.type
_entity_poly.pdbx_seq_one_letter_code
_entity_poly.pdbx_strand_id
1 'polypeptide(L)'
;MGTLARVLQQWSQQWQQIQGPPASLAQRLAQDPTYRLASLAEVVAAAELGFRLDVNQATVDDWLRLPGVSIRQAQVLVQLRQSGVSFHALDDLAAALGVTLQSLQPLAPVLAFCYYDDLSPLVICPVAINQATLADLARVPNLPESLAQAMVRDRQHRGPFRNMADLQRRLSLPAETIATLMHYLRC
;
A
#
# COMPACT_ATOMS: atom_id res chain seq x y z
N MET A 1 48.01 9.00 -11.56
CA MET A 1 46.87 9.96 -11.60
C MET A 1 46.02 9.80 -12.89
N GLY A 2 45.69 8.57 -13.33
CA GLY A 2 45.07 8.37 -14.66
C GLY A 2 43.85 7.46 -14.74
N THR A 3 43.45 6.82 -13.64
CA THR A 3 42.40 5.78 -13.64
C THR A 3 41.04 6.30 -13.17
N LEU A 4 41.01 7.16 -12.14
CA LEU A 4 39.75 7.72 -11.62
C LEU A 4 39.08 8.70 -12.60
N ALA A 5 39.88 9.48 -13.34
CA ALA A 5 39.38 10.37 -14.39
C ALA A 5 38.73 9.60 -15.56
N ARG A 6 39.29 8.42 -15.90
CA ARG A 6 38.74 7.56 -16.96
C ARG A 6 37.42 6.91 -16.55
N VAL A 7 37.30 6.45 -15.30
CA VAL A 7 36.03 5.91 -14.78
C VAL A 7 34.95 6.98 -14.81
N LEU A 8 35.21 8.19 -14.30
CA LEU A 8 34.22 9.27 -14.32
C LEU A 8 33.84 9.72 -15.74
N GLN A 9 34.78 9.70 -16.69
CA GLN A 9 34.47 9.98 -18.10
C GLN A 9 33.62 8.87 -18.74
N GLN A 10 33.91 7.61 -18.44
CA GLN A 10 33.16 6.45 -18.94
C GLN A 10 31.73 6.46 -18.41
N TRP A 11 31.56 6.81 -17.12
CA TRP A 11 30.26 7.03 -16.53
C TRP A 11 29.54 8.21 -17.21
N SER A 12 30.20 9.34 -17.50
CA SER A 12 29.53 10.48 -18.17
C SER A 12 29.07 10.18 -19.61
N GLN A 13 29.83 9.40 -20.39
CA GLN A 13 29.46 9.06 -21.77
C GLN A 13 28.37 7.99 -21.85
N GLN A 14 28.32 7.08 -20.87
CA GLN A 14 27.28 6.06 -20.78
C GLN A 14 25.90 6.68 -20.46
N TRP A 15 25.87 7.87 -19.85
CA TRP A 15 24.65 8.67 -19.64
C TRP A 15 24.21 9.47 -20.87
N GLN A 16 25.12 9.85 -21.77
CA GLN A 16 24.78 10.58 -23.01
C GLN A 16 24.06 9.72 -24.05
N GLN A 17 24.12 8.39 -23.96
CA GLN A 17 23.38 7.46 -24.82
C GLN A 17 21.96 7.13 -24.30
N ILE A 18 21.61 7.52 -23.08
CA ILE A 18 20.27 7.34 -22.51
C ILE A 18 19.42 8.57 -22.88
N GLN A 19 19.10 8.71 -24.16
CA GLN A 19 18.22 9.77 -24.62
C GLN A 19 16.77 9.50 -24.16
N GLY A 20 16.42 10.05 -23.00
CA GLY A 20 15.04 10.22 -22.52
C GLY A 20 14.19 8.94 -22.40
N PRO A 21 13.01 9.02 -21.75
CA PRO A 21 12.04 7.94 -21.86
C PRO A 21 11.67 7.82 -23.35
N PRO A 22 11.67 6.62 -23.96
CA PRO A 22 11.18 6.49 -25.33
C PRO A 22 9.75 7.01 -25.34
N ALA A 23 9.39 7.87 -26.30
CA ALA A 23 8.06 8.48 -26.37
C ALA A 23 6.91 7.44 -26.32
N SER A 24 7.20 6.19 -26.67
CA SER A 24 6.30 5.04 -26.56
C SER A 24 6.04 4.54 -25.13
N LEU A 25 6.92 4.78 -24.16
CA LEU A 25 6.70 4.33 -22.77
C LEU A 25 5.65 5.18 -22.06
N ALA A 26 5.72 6.51 -22.19
CA ALA A 26 4.69 7.40 -21.66
C ALA A 26 3.31 7.07 -22.22
N GLN A 27 3.24 6.83 -23.54
CA GLN A 27 2.01 6.43 -24.20
C GLN A 27 1.51 5.05 -23.71
N ARG A 28 2.39 4.06 -23.55
CA ARG A 28 2.02 2.74 -23.02
C ARG A 28 1.50 2.82 -21.59
N LEU A 29 2.18 3.56 -20.71
CA LEU A 29 1.72 3.76 -19.33
C LEU A 29 0.38 4.50 -19.24
N ALA A 30 0.11 5.43 -20.17
CA ALA A 30 -1.15 6.15 -20.23
C ALA A 30 -2.31 5.30 -20.80
N GLN A 31 -2.02 4.44 -21.78
CA GLN A 31 -3.02 3.59 -22.45
C GLN A 31 -3.32 2.30 -21.68
N ASP A 32 -2.33 1.77 -20.97
CA ASP A 32 -2.42 0.53 -20.23
C ASP A 32 -1.95 0.73 -18.77
N PRO A 33 -2.89 0.97 -17.84
CA PRO A 33 -2.60 1.06 -16.42
C PRO A 33 -1.96 -0.19 -15.82
N THR A 34 -2.08 -1.34 -16.48
CA THR A 34 -1.54 -2.65 -16.04
C THR A 34 -0.20 -3.00 -16.69
N TYR A 35 0.34 -2.09 -17.50
CA TYR A 35 1.59 -2.31 -18.21
C TYR A 35 2.72 -2.76 -17.26
N ARG A 36 3.41 -3.83 -17.65
CA ARG A 36 4.56 -4.39 -16.94
C ARG A 36 5.84 -3.85 -17.57
N LEU A 37 6.67 -3.23 -16.75
CA LEU A 37 7.94 -2.67 -17.16
C LEU A 37 8.87 -3.81 -17.59
N ALA A 38 9.35 -3.75 -18.83
CA ALA A 38 10.08 -4.84 -19.46
C ALA A 38 11.55 -4.91 -19.05
N SER A 39 12.11 -3.82 -18.51
CA SER A 39 13.54 -3.72 -18.17
C SER A 39 13.81 -2.68 -17.10
N LEU A 40 15.01 -2.74 -16.52
CA LEU A 40 15.50 -1.73 -15.57
C LEU A 40 15.63 -0.33 -16.21
N ALA A 41 15.89 -0.26 -17.51
CA ALA A 41 15.88 1.02 -18.23
C ALA A 41 14.47 1.62 -18.27
N GLU A 42 13.44 0.79 -18.46
CA GLU A 42 12.05 1.26 -18.37
C GLU A 42 11.65 1.66 -16.95
N VAL A 43 12.24 1.07 -15.90
CA VAL A 43 12.03 1.50 -14.51
C VAL A 43 12.48 2.93 -14.29
N VAL A 44 13.70 3.27 -14.72
CA VAL A 44 14.23 4.65 -14.59
C VAL A 44 13.38 5.62 -15.40
N ALA A 45 13.08 5.28 -16.66
CA ALA A 45 12.26 6.09 -17.54
C ALA A 45 10.83 6.29 -17.00
N ALA A 46 10.21 5.24 -16.44
CA ALA A 46 8.90 5.34 -15.82
C ALA A 46 8.95 6.25 -14.57
N ALA A 47 10.04 6.18 -13.79
CA ALA A 47 10.21 7.07 -12.64
C ALA A 47 10.29 8.55 -13.06
N GLU A 48 10.97 8.87 -14.15
CA GLU A 48 11.01 10.22 -14.73
C GLU A 48 9.64 10.69 -15.23
N LEU A 49 8.82 9.76 -15.71
CA LEU A 49 7.43 10.01 -16.12
C LEU A 49 6.43 10.08 -14.95
N GLY A 50 6.92 10.01 -13.71
CA GLY A 50 6.10 10.12 -12.50
C GLY A 50 5.44 8.82 -12.04
N PHE A 51 5.72 7.68 -12.68
CA PHE A 51 5.24 6.38 -12.21
C PHE A 51 5.84 6.06 -10.84
N ARG A 52 4.99 5.76 -9.86
CA ARG A 52 5.38 5.29 -8.53
C ARG A 52 4.47 4.14 -8.12
N LEU A 53 5.06 3.13 -7.51
CA LEU A 53 4.38 2.00 -6.87
C LEU A 53 4.46 2.21 -5.36
N ASP A 54 3.31 2.40 -4.73
CA ASP A 54 3.24 2.46 -3.29
C ASP A 54 3.39 1.08 -2.68
N VAL A 55 4.45 0.87 -1.90
CA VAL A 55 4.79 -0.45 -1.37
C VAL A 55 3.79 -0.94 -0.31
N ASN A 56 3.13 -0.02 0.40
CA ASN A 56 2.19 -0.31 1.48
C ASN A 56 0.73 -0.41 0.98
N GLN A 57 0.45 -0.01 -0.26
CA GLN A 57 -0.85 -0.19 -0.91
C GLN A 57 -0.85 -1.23 -2.04
N ALA A 58 0.30 -1.51 -2.66
CA ALA A 58 0.41 -2.38 -3.84
C ALA A 58 -0.29 -3.75 -3.71
N THR A 59 -0.97 -4.13 -4.77
CA THR A 59 -1.52 -5.47 -4.98
C THR A 59 -0.47 -6.42 -5.56
N VAL A 60 -0.79 -7.71 -5.64
CA VAL A 60 0.10 -8.69 -6.27
C VAL A 60 0.35 -8.32 -7.74
N ASP A 61 -0.69 -7.90 -8.48
CA ASP A 61 -0.56 -7.48 -9.87
C ASP A 61 0.30 -6.22 -10.02
N ASP A 62 0.23 -5.27 -9.08
CA ASP A 62 1.10 -4.09 -9.09
C ASP A 62 2.57 -4.48 -8.98
N TRP A 63 2.91 -5.37 -8.04
CA TRP A 63 4.27 -5.87 -7.87
C TRP A 63 4.79 -6.61 -9.11
N LEU A 64 3.92 -7.34 -9.82
CA LEU A 64 4.26 -8.02 -11.07
C LEU A 64 4.54 -7.07 -12.24
N ARG A 65 4.26 -5.78 -12.09
CA ARG A 65 4.67 -4.76 -13.09
C ARG A 65 6.15 -4.43 -13.02
N LEU A 66 6.82 -4.79 -11.93
CA LEU A 66 8.25 -4.54 -11.76
C LEU A 66 9.08 -5.71 -12.31
N PRO A 67 10.12 -5.44 -13.11
CA PRO A 67 10.97 -6.49 -13.66
C PRO A 67 11.73 -7.20 -12.54
N GLY A 68 11.81 -8.52 -12.61
CA GLY A 68 12.55 -9.34 -11.65
C GLY A 68 11.81 -9.64 -10.34
N VAL A 69 10.60 -9.11 -10.14
CA VAL A 69 9.73 -9.50 -9.00
C VAL A 69 8.92 -10.73 -9.39
N SER A 70 9.13 -11.83 -8.68
CA SER A 70 8.35 -13.06 -8.88
C SER A 70 6.97 -12.98 -8.21
N ILE A 71 6.01 -13.77 -8.71
CA ILE A 71 4.68 -13.92 -8.08
C ILE A 71 4.78 -14.31 -6.60
N ARG A 72 5.75 -15.16 -6.24
CA ARG A 72 5.96 -15.59 -4.85
C ARG A 72 6.40 -14.41 -3.97
N GLN A 73 7.35 -13.61 -4.45
CA GLN A 73 7.82 -12.41 -3.72
C GLN A 73 6.69 -11.40 -3.56
N ALA A 74 5.92 -11.14 -4.62
CA ALA A 74 4.75 -10.27 -4.58
C ALA A 74 3.72 -10.74 -3.52
N GLN A 75 3.42 -12.04 -3.50
CA GLN A 75 2.50 -12.63 -2.50
C GLN A 75 3.03 -12.47 -1.07
N VAL A 76 4.32 -12.71 -0.83
CA VAL A 76 4.95 -12.52 0.49
C VAL A 76 4.81 -11.07 0.97
N LEU A 77 5.12 -10.09 0.13
CA LEU A 77 5.02 -8.67 0.49
C LEU A 77 3.57 -8.28 0.83
N VAL A 78 2.62 -8.71 0.01
CA VAL A 78 1.19 -8.43 0.24
C VAL A 78 0.70 -9.11 1.52
N GLN A 79 1.12 -10.35 1.80
CA GLN A 79 0.74 -11.09 3.00
C GLN A 79 1.32 -10.45 4.27
N LEU A 80 2.58 -10.01 4.23
CA LEU A 80 3.21 -9.28 5.35
C LEU A 80 2.45 -7.99 5.65
N ARG A 81 2.10 -7.22 4.61
CA ARG A 81 1.28 -6.02 4.77
C ARG A 81 -0.09 -6.33 5.38
N GLN A 82 -0.76 -7.40 4.91
CA GLN A 82 -2.05 -7.82 5.47
C GLN A 82 -1.95 -8.30 6.93
N SER A 83 -0.77 -8.73 7.38
CA SER A 83 -0.48 -9.03 8.79
C SER A 83 -0.10 -7.82 9.64
N GLY A 84 -0.11 -6.60 9.07
CA GLY A 84 0.16 -5.35 9.78
C GLY A 84 1.60 -4.85 9.69
N VAL A 85 2.45 -5.45 8.84
CA VAL A 85 3.80 -4.93 8.58
C VAL A 85 3.71 -3.73 7.63
N SER A 86 4.37 -2.63 7.98
CA SER A 86 4.58 -1.49 7.10
C SER A 86 6.05 -1.43 6.67
N PHE A 87 6.29 -1.16 5.40
CA PHE A 87 7.62 -0.96 4.85
C PHE A 87 7.95 0.52 4.81
N HIS A 88 9.10 0.90 5.37
CA HIS A 88 9.55 2.29 5.46
C HIS A 88 10.81 2.54 4.63
N ALA A 89 11.57 1.50 4.30
CA ALA A 89 12.75 1.59 3.48
C ALA A 89 12.93 0.35 2.58
N LEU A 90 13.86 0.48 1.63
CA LEU A 90 14.24 -0.60 0.73
C LEU A 90 14.83 -1.80 1.48
N ASP A 91 15.54 -1.55 2.58
CA ASP A 91 16.08 -2.56 3.48
C ASP A 91 14.99 -3.47 4.08
N ASP A 92 13.81 -2.92 4.37
CA ASP A 92 12.68 -3.70 4.90
C ASP A 92 12.17 -4.71 3.87
N LEU A 93 12.09 -4.29 2.59
CA LEU A 93 11.72 -5.17 1.49
C LEU A 93 12.78 -6.25 1.26
N ALA A 94 14.06 -5.88 1.35
CA ALA A 94 15.17 -6.84 1.21
C ALA A 94 15.10 -7.91 2.31
N ALA A 95 14.88 -7.50 3.56
CA ALA A 95 14.71 -8.39 4.70
C ALA A 95 13.48 -9.29 4.54
N ALA A 96 12.32 -8.72 4.16
CA ALA A 96 11.07 -9.45 3.95
C ALA A 96 11.17 -10.53 2.87
N LEU A 97 11.92 -10.26 1.81
CA LEU A 97 12.10 -11.18 0.69
C LEU A 97 13.29 -12.14 0.86
N GLY A 98 14.12 -11.95 1.89
CA GLY A 98 15.36 -12.71 2.08
C GLY A 98 16.38 -12.49 0.96
N VAL A 99 16.43 -11.27 0.40
CA VAL A 99 17.34 -10.89 -0.68
C VAL A 99 18.28 -9.76 -0.24
N THR A 100 19.31 -9.46 -1.04
CA THR A 100 20.23 -8.37 -0.74
C THR A 100 19.64 -7.02 -1.17
N LEU A 101 19.95 -5.95 -0.42
CA LEU A 101 19.58 -4.57 -0.78
C LEU A 101 20.00 -4.24 -2.23
N GLN A 102 21.22 -4.64 -2.61
CA GLN A 102 21.77 -4.42 -3.95
C GLN A 102 20.90 -5.01 -5.07
N SER A 103 20.19 -6.11 -4.81
CA SER A 103 19.28 -6.72 -5.80
C SER A 103 18.01 -5.90 -6.04
N LEU A 104 17.58 -5.12 -5.04
CA LEU A 104 16.40 -4.26 -5.12
C LEU A 104 16.74 -2.82 -5.50
N GLN A 105 18.00 -2.39 -5.36
CA GLN A 105 18.47 -1.05 -5.71
C GLN A 105 17.99 -0.54 -7.08
N PRO A 106 17.98 -1.38 -8.14
CA PRO A 106 17.49 -0.93 -9.46
C PRO A 106 16.00 -0.56 -9.50
N LEU A 107 15.19 -1.07 -8.55
CA LEU A 107 13.77 -0.78 -8.44
C LEU A 107 13.48 0.47 -7.60
N ALA A 108 14.44 0.93 -6.79
CA ALA A 108 14.28 2.06 -5.89
C ALA A 108 13.62 3.32 -6.52
N PRO A 109 13.93 3.73 -7.77
CA PRO A 109 13.36 4.94 -8.37
C PRO A 109 11.83 4.95 -8.51
N VAL A 110 11.20 3.77 -8.60
CA VAL A 110 9.74 3.64 -8.76
C VAL A 110 9.03 3.23 -7.47
N LEU A 111 9.75 2.92 -6.40
CA LEU A 111 9.14 2.52 -5.13
C LEU A 111 8.86 3.75 -4.27
N ALA A 112 7.63 3.86 -3.80
CA ALA A 112 7.20 4.89 -2.87
C ALA A 112 6.94 4.26 -1.50
N PHE A 113 7.62 4.77 -0.48
CA PHE A 113 7.45 4.39 0.92
C PHE A 113 6.59 5.45 1.62
N CYS A 114 5.31 5.50 1.27
CA CYS A 114 4.41 6.46 1.90
C CYS A 114 4.11 6.03 3.33
N TYR A 115 4.12 7.02 4.22
CA TYR A 115 3.63 6.86 5.58
C TYR A 115 2.13 7.05 5.59
N TYR A 116 1.42 5.97 5.91
CA TYR A 116 0.01 6.03 6.24
C TYR A 116 -0.07 6.12 7.75
N ASP A 117 -0.34 7.32 8.23
CA ASP A 117 -0.61 7.50 9.64
C ASP A 117 -1.99 6.91 9.91
N ASP A 118 -2.05 5.69 10.44
CA ASP A 118 -3.28 5.06 10.91
C ASP A 118 -3.94 5.86 12.07
N LEU A 119 -3.23 6.88 12.57
CA LEU A 119 -3.65 7.84 13.57
C LEU A 119 -3.82 9.25 12.98
N SER A 120 -3.68 9.43 11.66
CA SER A 120 -3.85 10.75 11.05
C SER A 120 -5.31 11.16 11.18
N PRO A 121 -5.61 12.26 11.86
CA PRO A 121 -6.98 12.76 11.98
C PRO A 121 -7.60 13.17 10.63
N LEU A 122 -6.81 13.16 9.55
CA LEU A 122 -7.21 13.53 8.19
C LEU A 122 -7.68 12.35 7.34
N VAL A 123 -7.37 11.10 7.70
CA VAL A 123 -7.78 9.90 6.95
C VAL A 123 -8.66 9.03 7.86
N ILE A 124 -9.98 9.12 7.67
CA ILE A 124 -10.89 8.24 8.39
C ILE A 124 -10.86 6.87 7.70
N CYS A 125 -10.17 5.91 8.30
CA CYS A 125 -10.23 4.50 7.91
C CYS A 125 -11.43 3.84 8.62
N PRO A 126 -12.52 3.48 7.92
CA PRO A 126 -13.71 2.95 8.58
C PRO A 126 -13.43 1.55 9.14
N VAL A 127 -13.66 1.40 10.43
CA VAL A 127 -13.51 0.13 11.17
C VAL A 127 -14.57 -0.85 10.69
N ALA A 128 -14.13 -2.03 10.24
CA ALA A 128 -15.01 -3.09 9.77
C ALA A 128 -15.72 -3.76 10.95
N ILE A 129 -16.96 -3.38 11.25
CA ILE A 129 -17.66 -3.75 12.49
C ILE A 129 -17.91 -5.25 12.64
N ASN A 130 -17.89 -6.00 11.55
CA ASN A 130 -18.09 -7.44 11.56
C ASN A 130 -16.81 -8.24 11.86
N GLN A 131 -15.64 -7.60 11.78
CA GLN A 131 -14.32 -8.23 12.02
C GLN A 131 -13.53 -7.54 13.14
N ALA A 132 -13.86 -6.28 13.45
CA ALA A 132 -13.18 -5.46 14.45
C ALA A 132 -13.13 -6.11 15.83
N THR A 133 -11.97 -6.11 16.48
CA THR A 133 -11.83 -6.46 17.90
C THR A 133 -12.37 -5.35 18.80
N LEU A 134 -12.48 -5.63 20.11
CA LEU A 134 -12.84 -4.58 21.07
C LEU A 134 -11.79 -3.44 21.08
N ALA A 135 -10.52 -3.77 20.87
CA ALA A 135 -9.44 -2.79 20.77
C ALA A 135 -9.58 -1.91 19.51
N ASP A 136 -9.99 -2.49 18.38
CA ASP A 136 -10.25 -1.72 17.15
C ASP A 136 -11.43 -0.76 17.32
N LEU A 137 -12.50 -1.21 17.98
CA LEU A 137 -13.68 -0.38 18.28
C LEU A 137 -13.36 0.73 19.28
N ALA A 138 -12.46 0.49 20.25
CA ALA A 138 -12.03 1.51 21.21
C ALA A 138 -11.32 2.71 20.56
N ARG A 139 -10.84 2.56 19.32
CA ARG A 139 -10.22 3.65 18.53
C ARG A 139 -11.26 4.55 17.86
N VAL A 140 -12.55 4.17 17.86
CA VAL A 140 -13.61 4.93 17.21
C VAL A 140 -14.01 6.14 18.07
N PRO A 141 -13.91 7.38 17.56
CA PRO A 141 -14.33 8.56 18.31
C PRO A 141 -15.79 8.47 18.74
N ASN A 142 -16.07 8.86 19.98
CA ASN A 142 -17.42 8.86 20.57
C ASN A 142 -18.12 7.50 20.61
N LEU A 143 -17.40 6.37 20.48
CA LEU A 143 -17.95 5.04 20.71
C LEU A 143 -17.69 4.61 22.17
N PRO A 144 -18.71 4.58 23.05
CA PRO A 144 -18.52 4.14 24.41
C PRO A 144 -18.18 2.65 24.46
N GLU A 145 -17.32 2.26 25.40
CA GLU A 145 -16.85 0.87 25.55
C GLU A 145 -18.02 -0.11 25.72
N SER A 146 -19.06 0.29 26.47
CA SER A 146 -20.28 -0.51 26.65
C SER A 146 -20.99 -0.83 25.33
N LEU A 147 -21.03 0.13 24.40
CA LEU A 147 -21.59 -0.08 23.07
C LEU A 147 -20.68 -0.96 22.21
N ALA A 148 -19.36 -0.76 22.25
CA ALA A 148 -18.42 -1.62 21.55
C ALA A 148 -18.53 -3.10 22.00
N GLN A 149 -18.64 -3.33 23.31
CA GLN A 149 -18.88 -4.66 23.87
C GLN A 149 -20.24 -5.23 23.42
N ALA A 150 -21.30 -4.40 23.38
CA ALA A 150 -22.61 -4.82 22.91
C ALA A 150 -22.58 -5.23 21.42
N MET A 151 -21.85 -4.50 20.57
CA MET A 151 -21.68 -4.82 19.16
C MET A 151 -20.99 -6.18 18.96
N VAL A 152 -19.88 -6.41 19.68
CA VAL A 152 -19.13 -7.67 19.59
C VAL A 152 -19.98 -8.84 20.07
N ARG A 153 -20.66 -8.68 21.21
CA ARG A 153 -21.56 -9.71 21.76
C ARG A 153 -22.71 -10.02 20.82
N ASP A 154 -23.39 -8.99 20.31
CA ASP A 154 -24.55 -9.16 19.45
C ASP A 154 -24.19 -9.85 18.12
N ARG A 155 -23.08 -9.49 17.47
CA ARG A 155 -22.64 -10.17 16.23
C ARG A 155 -22.18 -11.61 16.47
N GLN A 156 -21.63 -11.92 17.66
CA GLN A 156 -21.26 -13.29 18.03
C GLN A 156 -22.49 -14.18 18.24
N HIS A 157 -23.57 -13.64 18.80
CA HIS A 157 -24.80 -14.40 19.05
C HIS A 157 -25.75 -14.47 17.86
N ARG A 158 -25.88 -13.38 17.10
CA ARG A 158 -26.90 -13.22 16.05
C ARG A 158 -26.30 -13.14 14.63
N GLY A 159 -24.99 -13.27 14.50
CA GLY A 159 -24.27 -13.17 13.23
C GLY A 159 -23.97 -11.73 12.81
N PRO A 160 -23.28 -11.54 11.68
CA PRO A 160 -22.81 -10.24 11.23
C PRO A 160 -23.95 -9.25 11.01
N PHE A 161 -23.67 -7.97 11.21
CA PHE A 161 -24.58 -6.88 10.86
C PHE A 161 -24.64 -6.72 9.35
N ARG A 162 -25.85 -6.67 8.79
CA ARG A 162 -26.03 -6.56 7.33
C ARG A 162 -25.76 -5.15 6.80
N ASN A 163 -26.10 -4.14 7.59
CA ASN A 163 -25.93 -2.73 7.29
C ASN A 163 -26.13 -1.90 8.57
N MET A 164 -25.91 -0.58 8.49
CA MET A 164 -26.03 0.32 9.64
C MET A 164 -27.45 0.39 10.21
N ALA A 165 -28.49 0.23 9.38
CA ALA A 165 -29.86 0.16 9.86
C ALA A 165 -30.17 -1.14 10.64
N ASP A 166 -29.48 -2.25 10.30
CA ASP A 166 -29.53 -3.49 11.06
C ASP A 166 -28.86 -3.34 12.43
N LEU A 167 -27.68 -2.73 12.47
CA LEU A 167 -27.00 -2.37 13.72
C LEU A 167 -27.90 -1.49 14.61
N GLN A 168 -28.50 -0.45 14.03
CA GLN A 168 -29.40 0.46 14.74
C GLN A 168 -30.56 -0.27 15.40
N ARG A 169 -31.28 -1.11 14.64
CA ARG A 169 -32.43 -1.86 15.15
C ARG A 169 -32.02 -2.88 16.21
N ARG A 170 -30.92 -3.61 15.99
CA ARG A 170 -30.48 -4.69 16.90
C ARG A 170 -30.03 -4.17 18.25
N LEU A 171 -29.34 -3.03 18.26
CA LEU A 171 -28.82 -2.42 19.48
C LEU A 171 -29.69 -1.25 19.99
N SER A 172 -30.86 -1.02 19.38
CA SER A 172 -31.80 0.06 19.74
C SER A 172 -31.11 1.43 19.85
N LEU A 173 -30.29 1.76 18.85
CA LEU A 173 -29.48 2.99 18.87
C LEU A 173 -30.27 4.20 18.36
N PRO A 174 -30.06 5.39 18.97
CA PRO A 174 -30.55 6.65 18.41
C PRO A 174 -30.00 6.90 17.00
N ALA A 175 -30.78 7.61 16.18
CA ALA A 175 -30.39 7.91 14.80
C ALA A 175 -29.14 8.78 14.72
N GLU A 176 -28.98 9.69 15.68
CA GLU A 176 -27.84 10.60 15.81
C GLU A 176 -26.54 9.85 16.07
N THR A 177 -26.60 8.81 16.92
CA THR A 177 -25.47 7.92 17.20
C THR A 177 -25.05 7.20 15.92
N ILE A 178 -26.01 6.66 15.15
CA ILE A 178 -25.71 5.98 13.88
C ILE A 178 -25.10 6.93 12.86
N ALA A 179 -25.64 8.13 12.70
CA ALA A 179 -25.12 9.13 11.77
C ALA A 179 -23.65 9.46 12.05
N THR A 180 -23.30 9.61 13.33
CA THR A 180 -21.92 9.84 13.77
C THR A 180 -21.04 8.62 13.47
N LEU A 181 -21.51 7.42 13.82
CA LEU A 181 -20.75 6.18 13.65
C LEU A 181 -20.56 5.78 12.19
N MET A 182 -21.47 6.14 11.29
CA MET A 182 -21.36 5.87 9.84
C MET A 182 -20.08 6.45 9.21
N HIS A 183 -19.49 7.48 9.81
CA HIS A 183 -18.26 8.08 9.30
C HIS A 183 -17.05 7.19 9.63
N TYR A 184 -17.12 6.44 10.72
CA TYR A 184 -16.01 5.66 11.28
C TYR A 184 -16.18 4.14 11.16
N LEU A 185 -17.38 3.66 10.79
CA LEU A 185 -17.72 2.24 10.80
C LEU A 185 -18.21 1.78 9.43
N ARG A 186 -17.88 0.54 9.06
CA ARG A 186 -18.43 -0.15 7.88
C ARG A 186 -18.93 -1.55 8.23
N CYS A 187 -20.08 -1.94 7.69
CA CYS A 187 -20.64 -3.29 7.76
C CYS A 187 -19.96 -4.25 6.79
#